data_AF-A0A316EMA8-F1
#
_entry.id   AF-A0A316EMA8-F1
#
_cell.length_a   1.000
_cell.length_b   1.000
_cell.length_c   1.000
_cell.angle_alpha   90.00
_cell.angle_beta   90.00
_cell.angle_gamma   90.00
#
_symmetry.space_group_name_H-M   'P 1'
#
loop_
_entity.id
_entity.type
_entity.pdbx_description
1 polymer ?
#
loop_
_entity_poly.entity_id
_entity_poly.type
_entity_poly.pdbx_seq_one_letter_code
_entity_poly.pdbx_strand_id
1 'polypeptide(L)'
;MGTVRRPPRGVPKAEFARRDYYDVWYPVLSPTPALVAEALAVQQMTDERARERAWRVFVRKFRAEMAVADTSRTLDVLAALSHQTNFSMGCYCEDERYCHRSILRELLTERGAKVT
;
A
#
# COMPACT_ATOMS: atom_id res chain seq x y z
N MET A 1 -8.91 2.67 -5.60
CA MET A 1 -7.84 1.75 -6.06
C MET A 1 -7.41 0.80 -4.95
N GLY A 2 -7.31 -0.49 -5.22
CA GLY A 2 -6.81 -1.48 -4.25
C GLY A 2 -5.34 -1.80 -4.50
N THR A 3 -4.46 -1.41 -3.57
CA THR A 3 -3.00 -1.66 -3.66
C THR A 3 -2.60 -2.95 -2.94
N VAL A 4 -3.48 -3.94 -2.99
CA VAL A 4 -3.30 -5.26 -2.35
C VAL A 4 -2.66 -6.26 -3.31
N ARG A 5 -1.84 -7.18 -2.76
CA ARG A 5 -1.14 -8.19 -3.56
C ARG A 5 -2.08 -9.29 -4.04
N ARG A 6 -3.10 -9.61 -3.24
CA ARG A 6 -4.09 -10.64 -3.55
C ARG A 6 -5.49 -10.02 -3.48
N PRO A 7 -6.35 -10.28 -4.47
CA PRO A 7 -7.73 -9.80 -4.44
C PRO A 7 -8.54 -10.47 -3.32
N PRO A 8 -9.74 -9.95 -2.98
CA PRO A 8 -10.63 -10.57 -1.99
C PRO A 8 -10.95 -12.02 -2.35
N ARG A 9 -10.90 -12.90 -1.35
CA ARG A 9 -11.27 -14.31 -1.53
C ARG A 9 -12.78 -14.47 -1.53
N GLY A 10 -13.31 -15.30 -2.42
CA GLY A 10 -14.74 -15.62 -2.49
C GLY A 10 -15.63 -14.51 -3.06
N VAL A 11 -15.05 -13.46 -3.65
CA VAL A 11 -15.80 -12.36 -4.27
C VAL A 11 -15.56 -12.39 -5.78
N PRO A 12 -16.59 -12.47 -6.63
CA PRO A 12 -16.43 -12.38 -8.08
C PRO A 12 -15.82 -11.03 -8.48
N LYS A 13 -14.94 -11.01 -9.49
CA LYS A 13 -14.25 -9.80 -9.96
C LYS A 13 -15.23 -8.67 -10.34
N ALA A 14 -16.36 -9.01 -10.95
CA ALA A 14 -17.41 -8.07 -11.33
C ALA A 14 -18.06 -7.37 -10.13
N GLU A 15 -17.88 -7.89 -8.91
CA GLU A 15 -18.48 -7.36 -7.69
C GLU A 15 -17.52 -6.52 -6.83
N PHE A 16 -16.24 -6.40 -7.21
CA PHE A 16 -15.26 -5.65 -6.41
C PHE A 16 -15.67 -4.18 -6.20
N ALA A 17 -16.03 -3.48 -7.29
CA ALA A 17 -16.51 -2.10 -7.20
C ALA A 17 -17.88 -2.03 -6.53
N ARG A 18 -18.81 -2.94 -6.88
CA ARG A 18 -20.18 -2.98 -6.34
C ARG A 18 -20.23 -3.19 -4.82
N ARG A 19 -19.23 -3.85 -4.25
CA ARG A 19 -19.10 -4.14 -2.81
C ARG A 19 -18.05 -3.27 -2.13
N ASP A 20 -17.66 -2.15 -2.75
CA ASP A 20 -16.73 -1.16 -2.20
C ASP A 20 -15.35 -1.70 -1.80
N TYR A 21 -14.84 -2.75 -2.48
CA TYR A 21 -13.46 -3.19 -2.29
C TYR A 21 -12.48 -2.23 -2.98
N TYR A 22 -12.71 -1.98 -4.27
CA TYR A 22 -11.98 -1.03 -5.12
C TYR A 22 -12.54 -1.05 -6.54
N ASP A 23 -12.36 0.04 -7.27
CA ASP A 23 -12.68 0.12 -8.71
C ASP A 23 -11.59 -0.55 -9.57
N VAL A 24 -10.33 -0.30 -9.20
CA VAL A 24 -9.14 -0.80 -9.92
C VAL A 24 -8.25 -1.58 -8.96
N TRP A 25 -7.95 -2.83 -9.32
CA TRP A 25 -6.92 -3.62 -8.65
C TRP A 25 -5.55 -3.21 -9.17
N TYR A 26 -4.68 -2.70 -8.29
CA TYR A 26 -3.42 -2.08 -8.67
C TYR A 26 -2.24 -2.63 -7.85
N PRO A 27 -1.85 -3.91 -8.08
CA PRO A 27 -0.87 -4.62 -7.25
C PRO A 27 0.58 -4.16 -7.47
N VAL A 28 0.84 -3.26 -8.42
CA VAL A 28 2.18 -2.69 -8.65
C VAL A 28 2.67 -1.89 -7.44
N LEU A 29 1.75 -1.27 -6.69
CA LEU A 29 2.04 -0.54 -5.44
C LEU A 29 1.85 -1.41 -4.19
N SER A 30 1.81 -2.73 -4.34
CA SER A 30 1.71 -3.66 -3.23
C SER A 30 3.07 -4.23 -2.87
N PRO A 31 3.36 -4.55 -1.60
CA PRO A 31 4.57 -5.29 -1.25
C PRO A 31 4.66 -6.62 -2.03
N THR A 32 5.87 -7.10 -2.31
CA THR A 32 6.05 -8.45 -2.86
C THR A 32 5.47 -9.51 -1.92
N PRO A 33 5.15 -10.73 -2.39
CA PRO A 33 4.61 -11.79 -1.53
C PRO A 33 5.46 -12.10 -0.30
N ALA A 34 6.79 -12.06 -0.42
CA ALA A 34 7.71 -12.24 0.69
C ALA A 34 7.56 -11.11 1.71
N LEU A 35 7.50 -9.87 1.24
CA LEU A 35 7.38 -8.69 2.09
C LEU A 35 5.98 -8.58 2.74
N VAL A 36 4.92 -9.07 2.08
CA VAL A 36 3.59 -9.25 2.69
C VAL A 36 3.67 -10.21 3.87
N ALA A 37 4.37 -11.34 3.75
CA ALA A 37 4.52 -12.29 4.86
C ALA A 37 5.26 -11.65 6.04
N GLU A 38 6.30 -10.84 5.77
CA GLU A 38 6.98 -10.05 6.80
C GLU A 38 6.03 -9.06 7.49
N ALA A 39 5.25 -8.30 6.74
CA ALA A 39 4.27 -7.36 7.31
C ALA A 39 3.27 -8.05 8.22
N LEU A 40 2.73 -9.19 7.79
CA LEU A 40 1.78 -9.97 8.58
C LEU A 40 2.44 -10.49 9.87
N ALA A 41 3.68 -10.96 9.80
CA ALA A 41 4.42 -11.37 10.99
C ALA A 41 4.60 -10.20 11.97
N VAL A 42 4.93 -8.99 11.47
CA VAL A 42 5.05 -7.77 12.30
C VAL A 42 3.72 -7.43 12.98
N GLN A 43 2.59 -7.53 12.27
CA GLN A 43 1.27 -7.23 12.85
C GLN A 43 0.88 -8.16 13.99
N GLN A 44 1.36 -9.41 13.98
CA GLN A 44 1.09 -10.39 15.04
C GLN A 44 2.04 -10.27 16.25
N MET A 45 3.00 -9.36 16.24
CA MET A 45 3.94 -9.20 17.35
C MET A 45 3.30 -8.48 18.53
N THR A 46 3.54 -8.98 19.74
CA THR A 46 3.03 -8.42 21.01
C THR A 46 4.02 -7.49 21.69
N ASP A 47 5.33 -7.70 21.53
CA ASP A 47 6.36 -6.77 22.02
C ASP A 47 6.46 -5.56 21.10
N GLU A 48 6.00 -4.39 21.59
CA GLU A 48 5.95 -3.16 20.82
C GLU A 48 7.34 -2.72 20.32
N ARG A 49 8.38 -2.83 21.14
CA ARG A 49 9.73 -2.37 20.76
C ARG A 49 10.30 -3.26 19.67
N ALA A 50 10.07 -4.57 19.75
CA ALA A 50 10.47 -5.51 18.72
C ALA A 50 9.66 -5.30 17.44
N ARG A 51 8.36 -5.03 17.56
CA ARG A 51 7.46 -4.72 16.46
C ARG A 51 7.88 -3.46 15.70
N GLU A 52 8.17 -2.37 16.40
CA GLU A 52 8.68 -1.13 15.80
C GLU A 52 10.00 -1.34 15.06
N ARG A 53 10.94 -2.10 15.65
CA ARG A 53 12.21 -2.43 14.99
C ARG A 53 11.99 -3.20 13.70
N ALA A 54 11.14 -4.23 13.73
CA ALA A 54 10.81 -5.03 12.56
C ALA A 54 10.08 -4.21 11.50
N TRP A 55 9.17 -3.32 11.91
CA TRP A 55 8.47 -2.41 11.01
C TRP A 55 9.44 -1.46 10.28
N ARG A 56 10.43 -0.89 10.97
CA ARG A 56 11.45 -0.06 10.31
C ARG A 56 12.22 -0.82 9.24
N VAL A 57 12.47 -2.12 9.44
CA VAL A 57 13.09 -2.97 8.41
C VAL A 57 12.17 -3.13 7.21
N PHE A 58 10.89 -3.44 7.46
CA PHE A 58 9.87 -3.52 6.41
C PHE A 58 9.77 -2.23 5.59
N VAL A 59 9.72 -1.07 6.25
CA VAL A 59 9.64 0.25 5.59
C VAL A 59 10.80 0.44 4.62
N ARG A 60 12.04 0.15 5.03
CA ARG A 60 13.21 0.28 4.13
C ARG A 60 13.11 -0.63 2.92
N LYS A 61 12.72 -1.90 3.12
CA LYS A 61 12.56 -2.87 2.02
C LYS A 61 11.46 -2.43 1.06
N PHE A 62 10.31 -2.00 1.59
CA PHE A 62 9.19 -1.59 0.75
C PHE A 62 9.50 -0.31 -0.03
N ARG A 63 10.17 0.67 0.57
CA ARG A 63 10.66 1.85 -0.16
C ARG A 63 11.60 1.48 -1.31
N ALA A 64 12.46 0.47 -1.14
CA ALA A 64 13.31 -0.02 -2.22
C ALA A 64 12.48 -0.64 -3.36
N GLU A 65 11.41 -1.40 -3.06
CA GLU A 65 10.48 -1.90 -4.10
C GLU A 65 9.78 -0.74 -4.84
N MET A 66 9.46 0.35 -4.14
CA MET A 66 8.82 1.54 -4.72
C MET A 66 9.77 2.45 -5.50
N ALA A 67 11.08 2.24 -5.36
CA ALA A 67 12.11 2.98 -6.10
C ALA A 67 12.46 2.34 -7.45
N VAL A 68 11.93 1.15 -7.76
CA VAL A 68 12.08 0.53 -9.08
C VAL A 68 11.40 1.40 -10.15
N ALA A 69 11.96 1.44 -11.37
CA ALA A 69 11.55 2.39 -12.40
C ALA A 69 10.04 2.40 -12.69
N ASP A 70 9.38 1.24 -12.71
CA ASP A 70 7.95 1.14 -13.00
C ASP A 70 7.08 1.64 -11.84
N THR A 71 7.45 1.31 -10.60
CA THR A 71 6.73 1.74 -9.39
C THR A 71 6.95 3.23 -9.13
N SER A 72 8.17 3.75 -9.33
CA SER A 72 8.44 5.18 -9.14
C SER A 72 7.66 6.03 -10.15
N ARG A 73 7.72 5.71 -11.44
CA ARG A 73 6.96 6.44 -12.47
C ARG A 73 5.46 6.40 -12.22
N THR A 74 4.96 5.27 -11.74
CA THR A 74 3.57 5.12 -11.32
C THR A 74 3.20 6.08 -10.18
N LEU A 75 4.05 6.19 -9.15
CA LEU A 75 3.83 7.13 -8.05
C LEU A 75 3.87 8.58 -8.53
N ASP A 76 4.76 8.92 -9.48
CA ASP A 76 4.84 10.27 -10.06
C ASP A 76 3.56 10.63 -10.82
N VAL A 77 3.01 9.69 -11.61
CA VAL A 77 1.73 9.87 -12.32
C VAL A 77 0.58 10.07 -11.33
N LEU A 78 0.49 9.25 -10.28
CA LEU A 78 -0.56 9.38 -9.28
C LEU A 78 -0.44 10.70 -8.50
N ALA A 79 0.77 11.13 -8.17
CA ALA A 79 1.01 12.42 -7.54
C ALA A 79 0.53 13.57 -8.44
N ALA A 80 0.85 13.56 -9.73
CA ALA A 80 0.39 14.56 -10.68
C ALA A 80 -1.15 14.58 -10.80
N LEU A 81 -1.78 13.40 -10.90
CA LEU A 81 -3.24 13.28 -11.02
C LEU A 81 -3.99 13.74 -9.77
N SER A 82 -3.38 13.62 -8.57
CA SER A 82 -4.01 14.02 -7.31
C SER A 82 -4.39 15.51 -7.24
N HIS A 83 -3.76 16.35 -8.07
CA HIS A 83 -4.09 17.77 -8.18
C HIS A 83 -5.38 18.03 -8.99
N GLN A 84 -5.77 17.09 -9.85
CA GLN A 84 -6.91 17.22 -10.75
C GLN A 84 -8.12 16.41 -10.30
N THR A 85 -7.89 15.27 -9.65
CA THR A 85 -8.94 14.38 -9.19
C THR A 85 -8.57 13.67 -7.90
N ASN A 86 -9.60 13.37 -7.10
CA ASN A 86 -9.44 12.56 -5.92
C ASN A 86 -9.46 11.07 -6.30
N PHE A 87 -8.65 10.27 -5.62
CA PHE A 87 -8.72 8.81 -5.67
C PHE A 87 -8.32 8.24 -4.31
N SER A 88 -8.98 7.17 -3.90
CA SER A 88 -8.66 6.48 -2.65
C SER A 88 -7.72 5.30 -2.91
N MET A 89 -6.74 5.10 -2.04
CA MET A 89 -5.88 3.90 -2.04
C MET A 89 -6.22 3.03 -0.82
N GLY A 90 -6.77 1.86 -1.09
CA GLY A 90 -7.22 0.90 -0.09
C GLY A 90 -6.25 -0.25 0.13
N CYS A 91 -6.24 -0.74 1.37
CA CYS A 91 -5.60 -1.98 1.82
C CYS A 91 -6.53 -2.71 2.81
N TYR A 92 -6.21 -3.95 3.16
CA TYR A 92 -6.97 -4.77 4.12
C TYR A 92 -6.37 -4.79 5.54
N CYS A 93 -5.30 -4.03 5.79
CA CYS A 93 -4.70 -3.99 7.12
C CYS A 93 -5.62 -3.27 8.11
N GLU A 94 -5.80 -3.87 9.28
CA GLU A 94 -6.61 -3.33 10.38
C GLU A 94 -5.91 -2.12 11.05
N ASP A 95 -4.61 -2.24 11.34
CA ASP A 95 -3.81 -1.16 11.92
C ASP A 95 -3.05 -0.39 10.84
N GLU A 96 -3.40 0.89 10.64
CA GLU A 96 -2.74 1.76 9.67
C GLU A 96 -1.27 2.04 10.00
N ARG A 97 -0.88 2.00 11.28
CA ARG A 97 0.51 2.24 11.70
C ARG A 97 1.47 1.20 11.13
N TYR A 98 0.97 0.00 10.88
CA TYR A 98 1.70 -1.15 10.35
C TYR A 98 1.14 -1.59 8.99
N CYS A 99 0.71 -0.62 8.17
CA CYS A 99 0.16 -0.82 6.84
C CYS A 99 1.05 -0.21 5.77
N HIS A 100 1.19 -0.85 4.61
CA HIS A 100 1.99 -0.28 3.52
C HIS A 100 1.38 1.01 2.95
N ARG A 101 0.08 1.27 3.17
CA ARG A 101 -0.58 2.50 2.72
C ARG A 101 -0.02 3.76 3.38
N SER A 102 0.45 3.67 4.63
CA SER A 102 1.07 4.83 5.31
C SER A 102 2.39 5.20 4.63
N ILE A 103 3.16 4.20 4.18
CA ILE A 103 4.39 4.41 3.41
C ILE A 103 4.07 4.97 2.02
N LEU A 104 3.02 4.47 1.35
CA LEU A 104 2.58 5.04 0.06
C LEU A 104 2.16 6.51 0.21
N ARG A 105 1.46 6.85 1.30
CA ARG A 105 1.10 8.24 1.63
C ARG A 105 2.35 9.11 1.73
N GLU A 106 3.36 8.69 2.49
CA GLU A 106 4.63 9.42 2.59
C GLU A 106 5.32 9.59 1.23
N LEU A 107 5.43 8.51 0.45
CA LEU A 107 6.07 8.53 -0.87
C LEU A 107 5.37 9.46 -1.87
N LEU A 108 4.04 9.59 -1.77
CA LEU A 108 3.26 10.49 -2.60
C LEU A 108 3.39 11.94 -2.12
N THR A 109 3.37 12.18 -0.81
CA THR A 109 3.62 13.51 -0.24
C THR A 109 5.01 14.03 -0.64
N GLU A 110 6.04 13.17 -0.58
CA GLU A 110 7.41 13.48 -1.04
C GLU A 110 7.47 13.87 -2.52
N ARG A 111 6.53 13.37 -3.33
CA ARG A 111 6.37 13.70 -4.75
C ARG A 111 5.43 14.88 -5.01
N GLY A 112 5.00 15.58 -3.96
CA GLY A 112 4.11 16.74 -4.07
C GLY A 112 2.66 16.39 -4.37
N ALA A 113 2.20 15.17 -4.05
CA ALA A 113 0.80 14.82 -4.18
C ALA A 113 -0.07 15.63 -3.20
N LYS A 114 -1.28 15.99 -3.63
CA LYS A 114 -2.32 16.55 -2.76
C LYS A 114 -3.01 15.40 -2.02
N VAL A 115 -2.64 15.20 -0.75
CA VAL A 115 -3.22 14.16 0.12
C VAL A 115 -4.03 14.83 1.23
N THR A 116 -5.25 14.33 1.44
CA THR A 116 -6.18 14.74 2.51
C THR A 116 -6.36 13.65 3.55
#